data_AF-A0A6B3G4P7-F1
#
_entry.id   AF-A0A6B3G4P7-F1
#
_cell.length_a   1.000
_cell.length_b   1.000
_cell.length_c   1.000
_cell.angle_alpha   90.00
_cell.angle_beta   90.00
_cell.angle_gamma   90.00
#
_symmetry.space_group_name_H-M   'P 1'
#
loop_
_entity.id
_entity.type
_entity.pdbx_description
1 polymer ?
#
loop_
_entity_poly.entity_id
_entity_poly.type
_entity_poly.pdbx_seq_one_letter_code
_entity_poly.pdbx_strand_id
1 'polypeptide(L)' 'MPRWKALPEELDPQIREFASQLRRLVDRSGLNINAVADRTGYSKTSWERYLNGRLLAPRGAVVALAEVTGTPQ' A
#
# COMPACT_ATOMS: atom_id res chain seq x y z
N MET A 1 8.10 11.63 -0.52
CA MET A 1 6.78 11.01 -0.34
C MET A 1 6.21 10.62 -1.70
N PRO A 2 5.59 9.44 -1.84
CA PRO A 2 5.05 8.98 -3.11
C PRO A 2 3.96 9.93 -3.64
N ARG A 3 3.99 10.23 -4.94
CA ARG A 3 2.92 10.96 -5.61
C ARG A 3 1.89 9.97 -6.13
N TRP A 4 0.91 9.63 -5.31
CA TRP A 4 -0.13 8.66 -5.66
C TRP A 4 -0.99 9.15 -6.82
N LYS A 5 -1.40 8.21 -7.70
CA LYS A 5 -2.49 8.45 -8.65
C LYS A 5 -3.82 8.47 -7.90
N ALA A 6 -4.79 9.24 -8.41
CA ALA A 6 -6.16 9.16 -7.93
C ALA A 6 -6.66 7.70 -8.01
N LEU A 7 -7.42 7.27 -7.00
CA LEU A 7 -8.07 5.97 -7.02
C LEU A 7 -9.26 6.03 -8.01
N PRO A 8 -9.54 4.96 -8.79
CA PRO A 8 -10.65 4.92 -9.75
C PRO A 8 -11.96 5.35 -9.10
N GLU A 9 -12.80 6.14 -9.76
CA GLU A 9 -14.03 6.70 -9.16
C GLU A 9 -15.05 5.60 -8.84
N GLU A 10 -15.15 4.61 -9.72
CA GLU A 10 -16.02 3.43 -9.60
C GLU A 10 -15.55 2.36 -8.60
N LEU A 11 -14.43 2.58 -7.91
CA LEU A 11 -13.92 1.64 -6.92
C LEU A 11 -14.88 1.52 -5.72
N ASP A 12 -15.15 0.29 -5.29
CA ASP A 12 -15.90 0.01 -4.07
C ASP A 12 -15.38 0.88 -2.88
N PRO A 13 -16.27 1.56 -2.14
CA PRO A 13 -15.87 2.48 -1.07
C PRO A 13 -14.98 1.84 -0.01
N GLN A 14 -15.17 0.56 0.32
CA GLN A 14 -14.35 -0.15 1.30
C GLN A 14 -12.95 -0.42 0.76
N ILE A 15 -12.83 -0.79 -0.52
CA ILE A 15 -11.52 -0.99 -1.17
C ILE A 15 -10.79 0.35 -1.29
N ARG A 16 -11.50 1.45 -1.57
CA ARG A 16 -10.93 2.80 -1.60
C ARG A 16 -10.36 3.21 -0.25
N GLU A 17 -11.12 3.02 0.83
CA GLU A 17 -10.68 3.34 2.19
C GLU A 17 -9.47 2.48 2.57
N PHE A 18 -9.53 1.17 2.28
CA PHE A 18 -8.43 0.26 2.54
C PHE A 18 -7.14 0.67 1.82
N ALA A 19 -7.20 0.93 0.51
CA ALA A 19 -6.03 1.41 -0.25
C ALA A 19 -5.50 2.75 0.30
N SER A 20 -6.39 3.64 0.75
CA SER A 20 -6.03 4.93 1.35
C SER A 20 -5.36 4.77 2.72
N GLN A 21 -5.75 3.78 3.52
CA GLN A 21 -5.06 3.43 4.76
C GLN A 21 -3.64 2.93 4.49
N LEU A 22 -3.46 2.02 3.54
CA LEU A 22 -2.13 1.54 3.16
C LEU A 22 -1.22 2.68 2.66
N ARG A 23 -1.75 3.58 1.81
CA ARG A 23 -1.03 4.78 1.35
C ARG A 23 -0.56 5.65 2.52
N ARG A 24 -1.42 5.87 3.52
CA ARG A 24 -1.06 6.64 4.73
C ARG A 24 0.08 5.98 5.52
N LEU A 25 0.14 4.66 5.61
CA LEU A 25 1.26 3.96 6.25
C LEU A 25 2.58 4.23 5.51
N VAL A 26 2.56 4.11 4.18
CA VAL A 26 3.74 4.40 3.35
C VAL A 26 4.14 5.87 3.48
N ASP A 27 3.20 6.80 3.40
CA ASP A 27 3.47 8.23 3.48
C ASP A 27 4.13 8.61 4.82
N ARG A 28 3.61 8.11 5.94
CA ARG A 28 4.17 8.37 7.28
C ARG A 28 5.54 7.72 7.49
N SER A 29 5.81 6.60 6.84
CA SER A 29 7.10 5.90 6.95
C SER A 29 8.25 6.62 6.25
N GLY A 30 7.94 7.57 5.35
CA GLY A 30 8.94 8.21 4.49
C GLY A 30 9.49 7.30 3.38
N LEU A 31 9.05 6.04 3.30
CA LEU A 31 9.48 5.10 2.28
C LEU A 31 8.90 5.45 0.91
N ASN A 32 9.70 5.23 -0.14
CA ASN A 32 9.18 5.17 -1.50
C ASN A 32 8.74 3.74 -1.85
N ILE A 33 8.02 3.59 -2.95
CA ILE A 33 7.45 2.31 -3.37
C ILE A 33 8.49 1.21 -3.62
N ASN A 34 9.70 1.57 -4.06
CA ASN A 34 10.78 0.61 -4.29
C ASN A 34 11.29 0.09 -2.94
N ALA A 35 11.50 0.97 -1.96
CA ALA A 35 11.92 0.57 -0.62
C ALA A 35 10.86 -0.30 0.09
N VAL A 36 9.56 -0.03 -0.13
CA VAL A 36 8.49 -0.91 0.36
C VAL A 36 8.57 -2.29 -0.30
N ALA A 37 8.76 -2.35 -1.62
CA ALA A 37 8.91 -3.61 -2.33
C ALA A 37 10.11 -4.43 -1.79
N ASP A 38 11.27 -3.80 -1.68
CA ASP A 38 12.51 -4.44 -1.21
C ASP A 38 12.38 -4.97 0.22
N ARG A 39 11.77 -4.19 1.13
CA ARG A 39 11.66 -4.58 2.55
C ARG A 39 10.57 -5.59 2.85
N THR A 40 9.54 -5.66 2.02
CA THR A 40 8.40 -6.59 2.22
C THR A 40 8.53 -7.88 1.42
N GLY A 41 9.47 -7.95 0.46
CA GLY A 41 9.63 -9.10 -0.43
C GLY A 41 8.57 -9.20 -1.54
N TYR A 42 7.64 -8.24 -1.64
CA TYR A 42 6.65 -8.17 -2.70
C TYR A 42 7.15 -7.28 -3.84
N SER A 43 6.85 -7.64 -5.10
CA SER A 43 7.25 -6.82 -6.25
C SER A 43 6.66 -5.40 -6.20
N LYS A 44 7.38 -4.43 -6.77
CA LYS A 44 6.88 -3.07 -6.98
C LYS A 44 5.53 -3.06 -7.70
N THR A 45 5.39 -3.88 -8.75
CA THR A 45 4.14 -3.99 -9.53
C THR A 45 2.97 -4.48 -8.68
N SER A 46 3.21 -5.43 -7.76
CA SER A 46 2.20 -5.88 -6.80
C SER A 46 1.76 -4.71 -5.91
N TRP A 47 2.71 -3.99 -5.33
CA TRP A 47 2.41 -2.82 -4.50
C TRP A 47 1.69 -1.71 -5.25
N GLU A 48 2.06 -1.42 -6.50
CA GLU A 48 1.35 -0.46 -7.33
C GLU A 48 -0.09 -0.87 -7.60
N ARG A 49 -0.37 -2.16 -7.79
CA ARG A 49 -1.75 -2.65 -7.96
C ARG A 49 -2.55 -2.51 -6.67
N TYR A 50 -1.96 -2.84 -5.53
CA TYR A 50 -2.61 -2.73 -4.22
C TYR A 50 -2.91 -1.27 -3.85
N LEU A 51 -1.89 -0.42 -3.91
CA LEU A 51 -2.01 0.98 -3.53
C LEU A 51 -2.85 1.77 -4.54
N ASN A 52 -3.03 1.33 -5.78
CA ASN A 52 -3.98 1.95 -6.71
C ASN A 52 -5.38 1.33 -6.68
N GLY A 53 -5.67 0.44 -5.73
CA GLY A 53 -6.99 -0.19 -5.59
C GLY A 53 -7.36 -1.13 -6.74
N ARG A 54 -6.38 -1.53 -7.57
CA ARG A 54 -6.61 -2.46 -8.70
C ARG A 54 -6.71 -3.91 -8.25
N LEU A 55 -6.08 -4.24 -7.13
CA LEU A 55 -6.16 -5.54 -6.46
C LEU A 55 -6.22 -5.31 -4.96
N LEU A 56 -6.94 -6.16 -4.23
CA LEU A 56 -6.89 -6.17 -2.78
C LEU A 56 -5.54 -6.76 -2.33
N ALA A 57 -4.86 -6.08 -1.40
CA ALA A 57 -3.63 -6.60 -0.82
C ALA A 57 -3.95 -7.86 0.00
N PRO A 58 -3.25 -8.99 -0.23
CA PRO A 58 -3.41 -10.16 0.61
C PRO A 58 -2.95 -9.84 2.04
N ARG A 59 -3.50 -10.55 3.03
CA ARG A 59 -3.16 -10.34 4.45
C ARG A 59 -1.65 -10.32 4.70
N GLY A 60 -0.89 -11.22 4.09
CA GLY A 60 0.57 -11.26 4.23
C GLY A 60 1.28 -9.97 3.79
N ALA A 61 0.79 -9.32 2.73
CA ALA A 61 1.34 -8.03 2.29
C ALA A 61 1.02 -6.90 3.27
N VAL A 62 -0.19 -6.91 3.85
CA VAL A 62 -0.59 -5.94 4.88
C VAL A 62 0.28 -6.08 6.13
N VAL A 63 0.47 -7.32 6.59
CA VAL A 63 1.32 -7.66 7.74
C VAL A 63 2.76 -7.20 7.49
N ALA A 64 3.34 -7.54 6.34
CA ALA A 64 4.69 -7.12 5.99
C ALA A 64 4.82 -5.59 5.92
N LEU A 65 3.81 -4.88 5.39
CA LEU A 65 3.82 -3.41 5.37
C LEU A 65 3.77 -2.82 6.78
N ALA A 66 2.93 -3.36 7.66
CA ALA A 66 2.84 -2.90 9.04
C ALA A 66 4.19 -3.06 9.77
N GLU A 67 4.87 -4.20 9.60
CA GLU A 67 6.20 -4.45 10.16
C GLU A 67 7.25 -3.44 9.67
N VAL A 68 7.38 -3.24 8.36
CA VAL A 68 8.43 -2.35 7.80
C VAL A 68 8.15 -0.86 8.03
N THR A 69 6.91 -0.51 8.37
CA THR A 69 6.49 0.87 8.71
C THR A 69 6.41 1.11 10.22
N GLY A 70 6.69 0.11 11.06
CA GLY A 70 6.60 0.23 12.51
C GLY A 70 5.17 0.44 13.03
N THR A 71 4.16 0.00 12.29
CA THR A 71 2.76 0.11 12.67
C THR A 71 2.35 -1.09 13.52
N PRO A 72 1.78 -0.90 14.72
CA PRO A 72 1.21 -2.00 15.49
C PRO A 72 0.15 -2.74 14.67
N GLN A 73 0.19 -4.07 14.71
CA GLN A 73 -0.72 -4.96 13.97
C GLN A 73 -2.07 -5.10 14.66
#